data_AF-F6BDS4-F1
#
_entry.id   AF-F6BDS4-F1
#
_cell.length_a   1.000
_cell.length_b   1.000
_cell.length_c   1.000
_cell.angle_alpha   90.00
_cell.angle_beta   90.00
_cell.angle_gamma   90.00
#
_symmetry.space_group_name_H-M   'P 1'
#
loop_
_entity.id
_entity.type
_entity.pdbx_description
1 polymer ?
#
loop_
_entity_poly.entity_id
_entity_poly.type
_entity_poly.pdbx_seq_one_letter_code
_entity_poly.pdbx_strand_id
1 'polypeptide(L)'
;MIEIKFSRFPRWDEIKELEKKAKNNIIIVKFPKSIYNSPKMKYKLEYMKRRLIFVEVDEQKRGRPKKIDESIKNHVVQLLINGKNLSEIARELNFPRTTIFDNIKDALPKIKREKFMKLLYEYKEFLIENGLYTPHVQILFSELEMHIKKEDFENAKKILDEIIKISKSARKIREKRSRKN
;
A
#
# COMPACT_ATOMS: atom_id res chain seq x y z
N MET A 1 8.23 -2.21 -28.41
CA MET A 1 6.88 -2.79 -28.30
C MET A 1 6.06 -1.90 -27.39
N ILE A 2 4.87 -1.48 -27.82
CA ILE A 2 4.00 -0.55 -27.08
C ILE A 2 2.68 -1.27 -26.78
N GLU A 3 2.35 -1.40 -25.49
CA GLU A 3 1.07 -1.96 -25.04
C GLU A 3 0.11 -0.83 -24.65
N ILE A 4 -1.10 -0.84 -25.20
CA ILE A 4 -2.14 0.16 -24.92
C ILE A 4 -3.43 -0.54 -24.52
N LYS A 5 -4.02 -0.09 -23.42
CA LYS A 5 -5.30 -0.63 -22.90
C LYS A 5 -6.40 0.40 -23.08
N PHE A 6 -7.50 -0.01 -23.70
CA PHE A 6 -8.69 0.83 -23.82
C PHE A 6 -9.79 0.34 -22.89
N SER A 7 -10.30 1.22 -22.03
CA SER A 7 -11.48 0.93 -21.20
C SER A 7 -12.80 1.31 -21.87
N ARG A 8 -12.76 1.98 -23.03
CA ARG A 8 -13.91 2.48 -23.78
C ARG A 8 -13.73 2.23 -25.28
N PHE A 9 -14.80 2.44 -26.05
CA PHE A 9 -14.72 2.41 -27.51
C PHE A 9 -13.74 3.51 -28.00
N PRO A 10 -12.70 3.15 -28.77
CA PRO A 10 -11.75 4.12 -29.29
C PRO A 10 -12.40 4.96 -30.40
N ARG A 11 -12.07 6.25 -30.45
CA ARG A 11 -12.42 7.14 -31.55
C ARG A 11 -11.54 6.86 -32.77
N TRP A 12 -11.98 7.31 -33.94
CA TRP A 12 -11.22 7.11 -35.17
C TRP A 12 -9.87 7.84 -35.17
N ASP A 13 -9.82 9.03 -34.55
CA ASP A 13 -8.58 9.79 -34.43
C ASP A 13 -7.54 9.04 -33.60
N GLU A 14 -7.98 8.42 -32.49
CA GLU A 14 -7.12 7.56 -31.65
C GLU A 14 -6.59 6.37 -32.45
N ILE A 15 -7.41 5.74 -33.30
CA ILE A 15 -6.97 4.62 -34.16
C ILE A 15 -5.95 5.08 -35.22
N LYS A 16 -6.14 6.26 -35.82
CA LYS A 16 -5.19 6.84 -36.78
C LYS A 16 -3.85 7.19 -36.13
N GLU A 17 -3.85 7.62 -34.88
CA GLU A 17 -2.61 7.82 -34.13
C GLU A 17 -1.88 6.50 -33.87
N LEU A 18 -2.62 5.43 -33.55
CA LEU A 18 -2.03 4.09 -33.42
C LEU A 18 -1.41 3.64 -34.73
N GLU A 19 -2.08 3.87 -35.87
CA GLU A 19 -1.53 3.56 -37.20
C GLU A 19 -0.23 4.32 -37.48
N LYS A 20 -0.16 5.62 -37.16
CA LYS A 20 1.08 6.40 -37.30
C LYS A 20 2.21 5.82 -36.45
N LYS A 21 1.91 5.44 -35.19
CA LYS A 21 2.89 4.86 -34.27
C LYS A 21 3.31 3.44 -34.69
N ALA A 22 2.42 2.68 -35.32
CA ALA A 22 2.63 1.30 -35.76
C ALA A 22 3.69 1.18 -36.87
N LYS A 23 3.92 2.25 -37.65
CA LYS A 23 4.94 2.27 -38.70
C LYS A 23 6.35 1.96 -38.17
N ASN A 24 6.65 2.41 -36.95
CA ASN A 24 7.98 2.28 -36.35
C ASN A 24 7.98 1.35 -35.12
N ASN A 25 6.83 0.85 -34.69
CA ASN A 25 6.69 0.09 -33.45
C ASN A 25 5.69 -1.06 -33.59
N ILE A 26 5.98 -2.18 -32.92
CA ILE A 26 4.98 -3.22 -32.67
C ILE A 26 4.01 -2.71 -31.60
N ILE A 27 2.72 -2.59 -31.94
CA ILE A 27 1.66 -2.13 -31.05
C ILE A 27 0.72 -3.27 -30.72
N ILE A 28 0.48 -3.48 -29.42
CA ILE A 28 -0.51 -4.41 -28.89
C ILE A 28 -1.60 -3.60 -28.20
N VAL A 29 -2.84 -3.74 -28.68
CA VAL A 29 -4.01 -3.06 -28.13
C VAL A 29 -4.90 -4.08 -27.44
N LYS A 30 -5.16 -3.86 -26.15
CA LYS A 30 -6.01 -4.74 -25.34
C LYS A 30 -7.37 -4.09 -25.08
N PHE A 31 -8.44 -4.80 -25.44
CA PHE A 31 -9.82 -4.37 -25.21
C PHE A 31 -10.55 -5.33 -24.26
N PRO A 32 -11.43 -4.83 -23.38
CA PRO A 32 -12.37 -5.65 -22.63
C PRO A 32 -13.21 -6.53 -23.54
N LYS A 33 -13.54 -7.74 -23.10
CA LYS A 33 -14.36 -8.71 -23.87
C LYS A 33 -15.68 -8.10 -24.38
N SER A 34 -16.32 -7.25 -23.58
CA SER A 34 -17.57 -6.56 -23.96
C SER A 34 -17.40 -5.58 -25.13
N ILE A 35 -16.23 -4.92 -25.22
CA ILE A 35 -15.91 -3.97 -26.30
C ILE A 35 -15.43 -4.74 -27.53
N TYR A 36 -14.53 -5.71 -27.33
CA TYR A 36 -13.97 -6.53 -28.42
C TYR A 36 -15.07 -7.31 -29.17
N ASN A 37 -16.05 -7.88 -28.44
CA ASN A 37 -17.14 -8.65 -29.06
C ASN A 37 -18.31 -7.76 -29.55
N SER A 38 -18.26 -6.45 -29.37
CA SER A 38 -19.35 -5.56 -29.77
C SER A 38 -19.44 -5.47 -31.30
N PRO A 39 -20.63 -5.58 -31.92
CA PRO A 39 -20.81 -5.38 -33.36
C PRO A 39 -20.27 -4.02 -33.85
N LYS A 40 -20.37 -2.98 -33.03
CA LYS A 40 -19.86 -1.63 -33.32
C LYS A 40 -18.34 -1.55 -33.48
N MET A 41 -17.60 -2.54 -32.96
CA MET A 41 -16.14 -2.60 -33.03
C MET A 41 -15.61 -3.45 -34.16
N LYS A 42 -16.43 -4.32 -34.78
CA LYS A 42 -15.98 -5.27 -35.81
C LYS A 42 -15.15 -4.60 -36.90
N TYR A 43 -15.65 -3.51 -37.47
CA TYR A 43 -14.97 -2.77 -38.53
C TYR A 43 -13.65 -2.13 -38.05
N LYS A 44 -13.63 -1.56 -36.84
CA LYS A 44 -12.43 -0.96 -36.25
C LYS A 44 -11.35 -2.01 -35.95
N LEU A 45 -11.75 -3.19 -35.48
CA LEU A 45 -10.85 -4.31 -35.20
C LEU A 45 -10.22 -4.84 -36.49
N GLU A 46 -11.01 -5.01 -37.55
CA GLU A 46 -10.48 -5.39 -38.87
C GLU A 46 -9.52 -4.34 -39.43
N TYR A 47 -9.85 -3.05 -39.31
CA TYR A 47 -8.97 -1.96 -39.72
C TYR A 47 -7.61 -2.02 -39.01
N MET A 48 -7.62 -2.17 -37.68
CA MET A 48 -6.39 -2.27 -36.88
C MET A 48 -5.54 -3.49 -37.28
N LYS A 49 -6.16 -4.66 -37.44
CA LYS A 49 -5.47 -5.90 -37.86
C LYS A 49 -4.80 -5.76 -39.23
N ARG A 50 -5.47 -5.12 -40.19
CA ARG A 50 -4.91 -4.85 -41.55
C ARG A 50 -3.72 -3.89 -41.53
N ARG A 51 -3.55 -3.11 -40.47
CA ARG A 51 -2.48 -2.11 -40.30
C ARG A 51 -1.38 -2.57 -39.34
N LEU A 52 -1.21 -3.88 -39.16
CA LEU A 52 -0.19 -4.50 -38.30
C LEU A 52 -0.28 -4.09 -36.82
N ILE A 53 -1.47 -3.67 -36.37
CA ILE A 53 -1.76 -3.45 -34.95
C ILE A 53 -2.34 -4.75 -34.39
N PHE A 54 -1.65 -5.35 -33.43
CA PHE A 54 -2.11 -6.57 -32.77
C PHE A 54 -3.22 -6.21 -31.79
N VAL A 55 -4.35 -6.91 -31.88
CA VAL A 55 -5.50 -6.65 -31.01
C VAL A 55 -5.82 -7.91 -30.21
N GLU A 56 -5.81 -7.76 -28.89
CA GLU A 56 -6.01 -8.84 -27.93
C GLU A 56 -7.19 -8.52 -27.00
N VAL A 57 -7.78 -9.58 -26.43
CA VAL A 57 -8.79 -9.45 -25.39
C VAL A 57 -8.09 -9.27 -24.05
N ASP A 58 -8.48 -8.24 -23.31
CA ASP A 58 -8.09 -8.07 -21.92
C ASP A 58 -8.83 -9.10 -21.07
N GLU A 59 -8.17 -10.22 -20.76
CA GLU A 59 -8.70 -11.32 -19.95
C GLU A 59 -8.69 -11.04 -18.44
N GLN A 60 -8.27 -9.84 -18.02
CA GLN A 60 -8.35 -9.46 -16.61
C GLN A 60 -9.80 -9.56 -16.13
N LYS A 61 -10.04 -10.40 -15.13
CA LYS A 61 -11.36 -10.55 -14.50
C LYS A 61 -11.78 -9.22 -13.89
N ARG A 62 -12.71 -8.52 -14.57
CA ARG A 62 -13.38 -7.33 -14.06
C ARG A 62 -14.64 -7.77 -13.31
N GLY A 63 -14.68 -7.59 -12.00
CA GLY A 63 -15.78 -8.02 -11.14
C GLY A 63 -15.50 -7.79 -9.66
N ARG A 64 -16.48 -8.12 -8.80
CA ARG A 64 -16.30 -8.01 -7.34
C ARG A 64 -15.10 -8.87 -6.92
N PRO A 65 -14.15 -8.32 -6.14
CA PRO A 65 -13.01 -9.09 -5.64
C PRO A 65 -13.52 -10.34 -4.92
N LYS A 66 -12.78 -11.46 -5.07
CA LYS A 66 -13.11 -12.70 -4.34
C LYS A 66 -13.15 -12.38 -2.86
N LYS A 67 -14.28 -12.68 -2.22
CA LYS A 67 -14.42 -12.53 -0.77
C LYS A 67 -13.52 -13.56 -0.12
N ILE A 68 -12.58 -13.10 0.69
CA ILE A 68 -11.73 -13.96 1.52
C ILE A 68 -12.56 -14.34 2.75
N ASP A 69 -12.35 -15.56 3.25
CA ASP A 69 -12.99 -16.01 4.48
C ASP A 69 -12.58 -15.12 5.67
N GLU A 70 -13.46 -14.96 6.65
CA GLU A 70 -13.21 -14.06 7.79
C GLU A 70 -12.01 -14.55 8.64
N SER A 71 -11.79 -15.87 8.72
CA SER A 71 -10.62 -16.44 9.43
C SER A 71 -9.29 -15.99 8.80
N ILE A 72 -9.20 -16.09 7.47
CA ILE A 72 -8.03 -15.69 6.68
C ILE A 72 -7.86 -14.17 6.76
N LYS A 73 -8.96 -13.40 6.70
CA LYS A 73 -8.93 -11.95 6.83
C LYS A 73 -8.37 -11.52 8.19
N ASN A 74 -8.79 -12.15 9.28
CA ASN A 74 -8.23 -11.91 10.61
C ASN A 74 -6.76 -12.29 10.69
N HIS A 75 -6.36 -13.38 10.05
CA HIS A 75 -4.95 -13.78 9.98
C HIS A 75 -4.09 -12.75 9.24
N VAL A 76 -4.56 -12.24 8.09
CA VAL A 76 -3.89 -11.16 7.34
C VAL A 76 -3.74 -9.91 8.21
N VAL A 77 -4.79 -9.51 8.93
CA VAL A 77 -4.78 -8.36 9.85
C VAL A 77 -3.67 -8.52 10.89
N GLN A 78 -3.57 -9.70 11.53
CA GLN A 78 -2.53 -10.00 12.50
C GLN A 78 -1.11 -9.94 11.91
N LEU A 79 -0.91 -10.51 10.72
CA LEU A 79 0.39 -10.48 10.04
C LEU A 79 0.82 -9.03 9.71
N LEU A 80 -0.12 -8.16 9.32
CA LEU A 80 0.16 -6.75 9.05
C LEU A 80 0.52 -5.96 10.31
N ILE A 81 -0.17 -6.24 11.43
CA ILE A 81 0.14 -5.64 12.75
C ILE A 81 1.54 -6.07 13.20
N ASN A 82 1.91 -7.33 12.94
CA ASN A 82 3.23 -7.88 13.22
C ASN A 82 4.33 -7.39 12.27
N GLY A 83 3.99 -6.54 11.30
CA GLY A 83 4.96 -5.86 10.45
C GLY A 83 5.25 -6.53 9.10
N LYS A 84 4.64 -7.69 8.78
CA LYS A 84 4.78 -8.30 7.46
C LYS A 84 4.22 -7.39 6.37
N ASN A 85 4.81 -7.44 5.19
CA ASN A 85 4.35 -6.67 4.04
C ASN A 85 3.22 -7.41 3.30
N LEU A 86 2.31 -6.66 2.68
CA LEU A 86 1.19 -7.21 1.91
C LEU A 86 1.66 -8.15 0.79
N SER A 87 2.83 -7.88 0.20
CA SER A 87 3.44 -8.72 -0.82
C SER A 87 3.93 -10.07 -0.27
N GLU A 88 4.43 -10.10 0.96
CA GLU A 88 4.89 -11.34 1.62
C GLU A 88 3.68 -12.19 2.00
N ILE A 89 2.67 -11.56 2.58
CA ILE A 89 1.40 -12.21 2.94
C ILE A 89 0.70 -12.77 1.70
N ALA A 90 0.73 -12.04 0.58
CA ALA A 90 0.19 -12.52 -0.70
C ALA A 90 0.86 -13.81 -1.19
N ARG A 91 2.19 -13.92 -1.03
CA ARG A 91 2.94 -15.12 -1.40
C ARG A 91 2.63 -16.28 -0.46
N GLU A 92 2.60 -16.02 0.85
CA GLU A 92 2.37 -17.04 1.89
C GLU A 92 0.96 -17.63 1.81
N LEU A 93 -0.05 -16.80 1.57
CA LEU A 93 -1.45 -17.23 1.48
C LEU A 93 -1.90 -17.57 0.06
N ASN A 94 -1.00 -17.48 -0.92
CA ASN A 94 -1.27 -17.71 -2.34
C ASN A 94 -2.50 -16.93 -2.88
N PHE A 95 -2.68 -15.68 -2.43
CA PHE A 95 -3.72 -14.79 -2.91
C PHE A 95 -3.14 -13.60 -3.68
N PRO A 96 -3.84 -13.10 -4.72
CA PRO A 96 -3.44 -11.86 -5.36
C PRO A 96 -3.42 -10.70 -4.36
N ARG A 97 -2.35 -9.90 -4.40
CA ARG A 97 -2.19 -8.71 -3.54
C ARG A 97 -3.40 -7.78 -3.56
N THR A 98 -3.98 -7.56 -4.74
CA THR A 98 -5.19 -6.73 -4.92
C THR A 98 -6.39 -7.31 -4.18
N THR A 99 -6.57 -8.63 -4.24
CA THR A 99 -7.65 -9.32 -3.54
C THR A 99 -7.50 -9.17 -2.03
N ILE A 100 -6.30 -9.31 -1.48
CA ILE A 100 -6.06 -9.09 -0.05
C ILE A 100 -6.39 -7.64 0.30
N PHE A 101 -5.85 -6.67 -0.44
CA PHE A 101 -6.07 -5.25 -0.21
C PHE A 101 -7.56 -4.88 -0.17
N ASP A 102 -8.32 -5.33 -1.17
CA ASP A 102 -9.75 -5.02 -1.28
C ASP A 102 -10.57 -5.58 -0.11
N ASN A 103 -10.15 -6.69 0.49
CA ASN A 103 -10.83 -7.31 1.63
C ASN A 103 -10.46 -6.68 2.98
N ILE A 104 -9.29 -6.02 3.08
CA ILE A 104 -8.82 -5.40 4.33
C ILE A 104 -8.93 -3.89 4.36
N LYS A 105 -9.26 -3.24 3.22
CA LYS A 105 -9.23 -1.77 3.07
C LYS A 105 -9.97 -1.04 4.20
N ASP A 106 -11.10 -1.58 4.64
CA ASP A 106 -11.95 -0.98 5.68
C ASP A 106 -11.33 -1.14 7.07
N ALA A 107 -10.49 -2.17 7.28
CA ALA A 107 -9.76 -2.42 8.50
C ALA A 107 -8.40 -1.70 8.57
N LEU A 108 -7.90 -1.12 7.47
CA LEU A 108 -6.60 -0.44 7.42
C LEU A 108 -6.42 0.66 8.48
N PRO A 109 -7.41 1.53 8.78
CA PRO A 109 -7.25 2.53 9.82
C PRO A 109 -6.99 1.90 11.20
N LYS A 110 -7.74 0.84 11.53
CA LYS A 110 -7.58 0.09 12.78
C LYS A 110 -6.21 -0.60 12.84
N ILE A 111 -5.80 -1.27 11.77
CA ILE A 111 -4.48 -1.92 11.65
C ILE A 111 -3.35 -0.90 11.88
N LYS A 112 -3.43 0.27 11.24
CA LYS A 112 -2.42 1.33 11.39
C LYS A 112 -2.31 1.79 12.84
N ARG A 113 -3.44 1.99 13.51
CA ARG A 113 -3.49 2.38 14.92
C ARG A 113 -2.89 1.32 15.83
N GLU A 114 -3.27 0.06 15.65
CA GLU A 114 -2.74 -1.06 16.45
C GLU A 114 -1.23 -1.26 16.23
N LYS A 115 -0.77 -1.19 14.98
CA LYS A 115 0.66 -1.24 14.65
C LYS A 115 1.44 -0.11 15.30
N PHE A 116 0.89 1.11 15.29
CA PHE A 116 1.51 2.25 15.93
C PHE A 116 1.57 2.10 17.46
N MET A 117 0.49 1.63 18.10
CA MET A 117 0.49 1.36 19.53
C MET A 117 1.50 0.27 19.91
N LYS A 118 1.61 -0.79 19.10
CA LYS A 118 2.62 -1.84 19.31
C LYS A 118 4.04 -1.26 19.28
N LEU A 119 4.35 -0.43 18.28
CA LEU A 119 5.64 0.27 18.18
C LEU A 119 5.90 1.20 19.37
N LEU A 120 4.87 1.88 19.89
CA LEU A 120 5.01 2.71 21.09
C LEU A 120 5.32 1.88 22.33
N TYR A 121 4.69 0.73 22.50
CA TYR A 121 5.00 -0.18 23.59
C TYR A 121 6.41 -0.76 23.46
N GLU A 122 6.83 -1.18 22.26
CA GLU A 122 8.20 -1.63 22.00
C GLU A 122 9.22 -0.52 22.34
N TYR A 123 8.92 0.74 21.98
CA TYR A 123 9.78 1.87 22.33
C TYR A 123 9.80 2.15 23.84
N LYS A 124 8.67 2.02 24.52
CA LYS A 124 8.58 2.14 25.98
C LYS A 124 9.44 1.07 26.68
N GLU A 125 9.31 -0.19 26.29
CA GLU A 125 10.12 -1.30 26.80
C GLU A 125 11.61 -1.01 26.59
N PHE A 126 12.00 -0.60 25.38
CA PHE A 126 13.37 -0.21 25.08
C PHE A 126 13.89 0.89 26.04
N LEU A 127 13.08 1.91 26.34
CA LEU A 127 13.49 2.96 27.27
C LEU A 127 13.61 2.46 28.72
N ILE A 128 12.77 1.52 29.14
CA ILE A 128 12.84 0.91 30.47
C ILE A 128 14.11 0.07 30.60
N GLU A 129 14.37 -0.83 29.65
CA GLU A 129 15.57 -1.69 29.62
C GLU A 129 16.85 -0.86 29.64
N ASN A 130 16.85 0.29 28.96
CA ASN A 130 17.98 1.20 28.92
C ASN A 130 18.02 2.17 30.12
N GLY A 131 17.09 2.10 31.08
CA GLY A 131 17.02 3.03 32.23
C GLY A 131 16.85 4.49 31.84
N LEU A 132 16.23 4.75 30.68
CA LEU A 132 15.91 6.07 30.12
C LEU A 132 14.45 6.47 30.40
N TYR A 133 13.65 5.56 30.95
CA TYR A 133 12.24 5.77 31.29
C TYR A 133 12.10 6.45 32.66
N THR A 134 12.39 7.75 32.71
CA THR A 134 12.30 8.57 33.93
C THR A 134 10.85 8.96 34.25
N PRO A 135 10.53 9.43 35.47
CA PRO A 135 9.18 9.91 35.82
C PRO A 135 8.65 10.98 34.86
N HIS A 136 9.53 11.87 34.38
CA HIS A 136 9.17 12.88 33.39
C HIS A 136 8.80 12.24 32.04
N VAL A 137 9.57 11.26 31.56
CA VAL A 137 9.26 10.52 30.33
C VAL A 137 7.96 9.72 30.48
N GLN A 138 7.67 9.18 31.67
CA GLN A 138 6.41 8.48 31.95
C GLN A 138 5.17 9.40 31.81
N ILE A 139 5.27 10.65 32.26
CA ILE A 139 4.20 11.66 32.10
C ILE A 139 3.99 11.93 30.60
N LEU A 140 5.07 12.21 29.87
CA LEU A 140 5.01 12.45 28.42
C LEU A 140 4.42 11.26 27.66
N PHE A 141 4.74 10.02 28.04
CA PHE A 141 4.12 8.83 27.45
C PHE A 141 2.61 8.75 27.70
N SER A 142 2.17 9.11 28.91
CA SER A 142 0.73 9.13 29.26
C SER A 142 -0.02 10.20 28.47
N GLU A 143 0.57 11.38 28.32
CA GLU A 143 0.03 12.46 27.49
C GLU A 143 -0.02 12.06 26.01
N LEU A 144 1.04 11.44 25.50
CA LEU A 144 1.11 10.90 24.14
C LEU A 144 -0.04 9.92 23.88
N GLU A 145 -0.24 8.93 24.76
CA GLU A 145 -1.35 7.98 24.66
C GLU A 145 -2.72 8.67 24.65
N MET A 146 -2.89 9.73 25.46
CA MET A 146 -4.12 10.51 25.49
C MET A 146 -4.38 11.23 24.16
N HIS A 147 -3.38 11.93 23.60
CA HIS A 147 -3.53 12.64 22.32
C HIS A 147 -3.81 11.68 21.16
N ILE A 148 -3.18 10.51 21.14
CA ILE A 148 -3.47 9.47 20.13
C ILE A 148 -4.91 8.97 20.25
N LYS A 149 -5.43 8.80 21.47
CA LYS A 149 -6.83 8.39 21.68
C LYS A 149 -7.83 9.45 21.20
N LYS A 150 -7.48 10.73 21.30
CA LYS A 150 -8.27 11.88 20.82
C LYS A 150 -8.07 12.20 19.33
N GLU A 151 -7.28 11.40 18.61
CA GLU A 151 -6.90 11.65 17.21
C GLU A 151 -6.19 12.99 16.98
N ASP A 152 -5.59 13.55 18.03
CA ASP A 152 -4.81 14.78 18.00
C ASP A 152 -3.36 14.48 17.64
N PHE A 153 -3.13 14.20 16.36
CA PHE A 153 -1.84 13.75 15.85
C PHE A 153 -0.77 14.83 15.86
N GLU A 154 -1.16 16.11 15.81
CA GLU A 154 -0.20 17.21 15.81
C GLU A 154 0.49 17.33 17.18
N ASN A 155 -0.29 17.30 18.26
CA ASN A 155 0.27 17.34 19.61
C ASN A 155 0.94 16.01 20.00
N ALA A 156 0.38 14.87 19.57
CA ALA A 156 1.04 13.57 19.73
C ALA A 156 2.46 13.57 19.12
N LYS A 157 2.63 14.15 17.93
CA LYS A 157 3.95 14.27 17.30
C LYS A 157 4.91 15.13 18.12
N LYS A 158 4.46 16.29 18.62
CA LYS A 158 5.28 17.20 19.44
C LYS A 158 5.81 16.48 20.69
N ILE A 159 4.94 15.76 21.39
CA ILE A 159 5.32 15.00 22.60
C ILE A 159 6.30 13.87 22.25
N LEU A 160 6.07 13.15 21.15
CA LEU A 160 6.99 12.09 20.70
C LEU A 160 8.38 12.65 20.37
N ASP A 161 8.45 13.80 19.69
CA ASP A 161 9.71 14.47 19.36
C ASP A 161 10.47 14.90 20.64
N GLU A 162 9.73 15.36 21.66
CA GLU A 162 10.28 15.69 22.98
C GLU A 162 10.85 14.46 23.70
N ILE A 163 10.10 13.36 23.75
CA ILE A 163 10.58 12.09 24.30
C ILE A 163 11.87 11.67 23.60
N ILE A 164 11.90 11.68 22.26
CA ILE A 164 13.09 11.31 21.48
C ILE A 164 14.28 12.22 21.82
N LYS A 165 14.06 13.53 21.97
CA LYS A 165 15.10 14.50 22.33
C LYS A 165 15.68 14.21 23.71
N ILE A 166 14.83 13.91 24.70
CA ILE A 166 15.24 13.55 26.06
C ILE A 166 16.06 12.25 26.04
N SER A 167 15.55 11.21 25.38
CA SER A 167 16.22 9.90 25.29
C SER A 167 17.59 10.01 24.62
N LYS A 168 17.73 10.78 23.52
CA LYS A 168 19.01 11.02 22.84
C LYS A 168 20.00 11.78 23.73
N SER A 169 19.52 12.78 24.47
CA SER A 169 20.35 13.60 25.35
C SER A 169 20.89 12.78 26.52
N ALA A 170 20.03 11.99 27.16
CA ALA A 170 20.39 11.09 28.24
C ALA A 170 21.40 10.01 27.79
N ARG A 171 21.23 9.44 26.60
CA ARG A 171 22.19 8.50 26.00
C ARG A 171 23.57 9.13 25.78
N LYS A 172 23.64 10.32 25.19
CA LYS A 172 24.91 11.05 24.99
C LYS A 172 25.65 11.34 26.30
N ILE A 173 24.92 11.66 27.37
CA ILE A 173 25.51 11.90 28.69
C ILE A 173 26.13 10.61 29.26
N ARG A 174 25.45 9.47 29.12
CA ARG A 174 25.99 8.16 29.54
C ARG A 174 27.24 7.78 28.78
N GLU A 175 27.25 7.89 27.45
CA GLU A 175 28.41 7.57 26.61
C GLU A 175 29.63 8.47 26.91
N LYS A 176 29.41 9.74 27.27
CA LYS A 176 30.50 10.62 27.72
C LYS A 176 31.06 10.25 29.08
N ARG A 177 30.22 9.74 30.01
CA ARG A 177 30.65 9.30 31.34
C ARG A 177 31.42 7.97 31.27
N SER A 178 31.01 7.04 30.42
CA SER A 178 31.70 5.76 30.23
C SER A 178 33.06 5.85 29.53
N ARG A 179 33.36 6.98 28.86
CA ARG A 179 34.67 7.25 28.22
C ARG A 179 35.65 7.98 29.15
N LYS A 180 35.19 8.45 30.30
CA LYS A 180 36.01 9.17 31.30
C LYS A 180 36.45 8.28 32.47
N ASN A 181 35.88 7.09 32.58
CA ASN A 181 36.32 6.01 33.46
C ASN A 181 37.07 4.99 32.64
#